data_AF-A0A930R6D2-F1
#
_entry.id   AF-A0A930R6D2-F1
#
_cell.length_a   1.000
_cell.length_b   1.000
_cell.length_c   1.000
_cell.angle_alpha   90.00
_cell.angle_beta   90.00
_cell.angle_gamma   90.00
#
_symmetry.space_group_name_H-M   'P 1'
#
loop_
_entity.id
_entity.type
_entity.pdbx_description
1 polymer ?
#
loop_
_entity_poly.entity_id
_entity_poly.type
_entity_poly.pdbx_seq_one_letter_code
_entity_poly.pdbx_strand_id
1 'polypeptide(L)'
;MVEIKVDLSGANKISTGLSVGVNHLRSVSNVVKDNRTTVAGNNEASRVIDQSKMASDEIAKIIADMSKNLNSVSKEFKAVDDKIGNEFIKPEFTLNG
;
A
#
# COMPACT_ATOMS: atom_id res chain seq x y z
N MET A 1 19.97 9.50 -24.12
CA MET A 1 19.02 9.96 -23.10
C MET A 1 18.67 8.76 -22.23
N VAL A 2 18.85 8.85 -20.91
CA VAL A 2 18.38 7.79 -20.00
C VAL A 2 16.91 8.08 -19.75
N GLU A 3 16.01 7.30 -20.35
CA GLU A 3 14.61 7.28 -19.91
C GLU A 3 14.61 6.67 -18.50
N ILE A 4 14.28 7.47 -17.50
CA ILE A 4 13.68 6.91 -16.30
C ILE A 4 12.32 6.40 -16.80
N LYS A 5 12.02 5.13 -16.55
CA LYS A 5 10.71 4.53 -16.87
C LYS A 5 10.25 3.85 -15.59
N VAL A 6 9.31 4.47 -14.91
CA VAL A 6 8.66 3.83 -13.76
C VAL A 6 7.61 2.83 -14.24
N ASP A 7 7.73 1.57 -13.78
CA ASP A 7 6.69 0.56 -13.95
C ASP A 7 5.50 0.85 -13.03
N LEU A 8 4.69 1.82 -13.45
CA LEU A 8 3.43 2.20 -12.79
C LEU A 8 2.46 1.01 -12.69
N SER A 9 2.52 0.09 -13.66
CA SER A 9 1.65 -1.09 -13.68
C SER A 9 2.02 -2.05 -12.55
N GLY A 10 3.31 -2.28 -12.33
CA GLY A 10 3.84 -3.06 -11.22
C GLY A 10 3.57 -2.40 -9.87
N ALA A 11 3.82 -1.09 -9.75
CA ALA A 11 3.54 -0.34 -8.52
C ALA A 11 2.05 -0.38 -8.13
N ASN A 12 1.14 -0.24 -9.09
CA ASN A 12 -0.30 -0.34 -8.85
C ASN A 12 -0.74 -1.75 -8.46
N LYS A 13 -0.18 -2.79 -9.08
CA LYS A 13 -0.43 -4.20 -8.69
C LYS A 13 0.00 -4.46 -7.25
N ILE A 14 1.20 -3.99 -6.87
CA ILE A 14 1.71 -4.13 -5.51
C ILE A 14 0.80 -3.38 -4.53
N SER A 15 0.46 -2.11 -4.81
CA SER A 15 -0.43 -1.31 -3.97
C SER A 15 -1.82 -1.96 -3.77
N THR A 16 -2.36 -2.58 -4.83
CA THR A 16 -3.62 -3.33 -4.78
C THR A 16 -3.48 -4.58 -3.91
N GLY A 17 -2.43 -5.36 -4.09
CA GLY A 17 -2.17 -6.57 -3.28
C GLY A 17 -1.99 -6.23 -1.80
N LEU A 18 -1.27 -5.16 -1.49
CA LEU A 18 -1.10 -4.66 -0.12
C LEU A 18 -2.45 -4.24 0.49
N SER A 19 -3.31 -3.56 -0.27
CA SER A 19 -4.65 -3.18 0.19
C SER A 19 -5.54 -4.40 0.50
N VAL A 20 -5.49 -5.44 -0.33
CA VAL A 20 -6.20 -6.71 -0.08
C VAL A 20 -5.67 -7.41 1.18
N GLY A 21 -4.35 -7.43 1.37
CA GLY A 21 -3.72 -8.00 2.57
C GLY A 21 -4.11 -7.26 3.85
N VAL A 22 -4.16 -5.93 3.82
CA VAL A 22 -4.65 -5.10 4.93
C VAL A 22 -6.08 -5.45 5.32
N ASN A 23 -6.95 -5.66 4.34
CA ASN A 23 -8.34 -6.03 4.61
C ASN A 23 -8.44 -7.42 5.25
N HIS A 24 -7.59 -8.37 4.86
CA HIS A 24 -7.52 -9.68 5.50
C HIS A 24 -7.05 -9.57 6.95
N LEU A 25 -5.99 -8.80 7.23
CA LEU A 25 -5.51 -8.57 8.60
C LEU A 25 -6.60 -7.98 9.50
N ARG A 26 -7.35 -7.01 8.99
CA ARG A 26 -8.48 -6.43 9.74
C ARG A 26 -9.60 -7.42 10.02
N SER A 27 -9.82 -8.41 9.15
CA SER A 27 -10.86 -9.43 9.34
C SER A 27 -10.60 -10.37 10.53
N VAL A 28 -9.32 -10.57 10.90
CA VAL A 28 -8.92 -11.34 12.09
C VAL A 28 -9.50 -10.73 13.38
N SER A 29 -9.90 -9.46 13.35
CA SER A 29 -10.48 -8.78 14.51
C SER A 29 -11.96 -9.11 14.79
N ASN A 30 -12.62 -9.91 13.95
CA ASN A 30 -14.03 -10.31 14.12
C ASN A 30 -14.22 -11.56 15.02
N VAL A 31 -13.18 -12.01 15.72
CA VAL A 31 -13.31 -13.15 16.63
C VAL A 31 -14.23 -12.80 17.80
N VAL A 32 -15.31 -13.55 17.96
CA VAL A 32 -16.28 -13.38 19.05
C VAL A 32 -15.68 -13.89 20.36
N LYS A 33 -15.66 -13.03 21.39
CA LYS A 33 -15.24 -13.40 22.74
C LYS A 33 -16.41 -14.02 23.50
N ASP A 34 -16.19 -15.18 24.12
CA ASP A 34 -17.15 -15.75 25.07
C ASP A 34 -17.02 -15.01 26.40
N ASN A 35 -17.94 -14.10 26.69
CA ASN A 35 -17.92 -13.33 27.93
C ASN A 35 -18.68 -14.00 29.09
N ARG A 36 -19.21 -15.22 28.89
CA ARG A 36 -20.11 -15.87 29.84
C ARG A 36 -19.43 -16.93 30.71
N THR A 37 -18.31 -17.48 30.28
CA THR A 37 -17.57 -18.49 31.05
C THR A 37 -16.50 -17.87 31.94
N THR A 38 -16.40 -18.36 33.17
CA THR A 38 -15.41 -17.93 34.18
C THR A 38 -14.23 -18.90 34.30
N VAL A 39 -14.15 -19.90 33.41
CA VAL A 39 -13.00 -20.80 33.33
C VAL A 39 -11.75 -19.99 33.03
N ALA A 40 -10.69 -20.17 33.82
CA ALA A 40 -9.47 -19.33 33.75
C ALA A 40 -8.89 -19.19 32.33
N GLY A 41 -8.96 -20.23 31.51
CA GLY A 41 -8.48 -20.20 30.12
C GLY A 41 -9.23 -19.22 29.20
N ASN A 42 -10.45 -18.81 29.55
CA ASN A 42 -11.25 -17.89 28.74
C ASN A 42 -10.78 -16.44 28.82
N ASN A 43 -10.34 -16.00 30.02
CA ASN A 43 -9.73 -14.69 30.19
C ASN A 43 -8.44 -14.59 29.38
N GLU A 44 -7.64 -15.66 29.39
CA GLU A 44 -6.40 -15.74 28.63
C GLU A 44 -6.67 -15.76 27.11
N ALA A 45 -7.65 -16.54 26.66
CA ALA A 45 -8.06 -16.53 25.25
C ALA A 45 -8.52 -15.14 24.81
N SER A 46 -9.34 -14.46 25.61
CA SER A 46 -9.80 -13.09 25.35
C SER A 46 -8.63 -12.10 25.26
N ARG A 47 -7.66 -12.19 26.18
CA ARG A 47 -6.45 -11.36 26.18
C ARG A 47 -5.61 -11.56 24.91
N VAL A 48 -5.42 -12.82 24.50
CA VAL A 48 -4.66 -13.17 23.29
C VAL A 48 -5.38 -12.70 22.01
N ILE A 49 -6.72 -12.77 21.97
CA ILE A 49 -7.53 -12.22 20.87
C ILE A 49 -7.30 -10.70 20.76
N ASP A 50 -7.36 -9.97 21.88
CA ASP A 50 -7.16 -8.53 21.90
C ASP A 50 -5.72 -8.16 21.46
N GLN A 51 -4.70 -8.91 21.89
CA GLN A 51 -3.32 -8.74 21.43
C GLN A 51 -3.15 -9.00 19.92
N SER A 52 -3.78 -10.07 19.42
CA SER A 52 -3.75 -10.41 17.99
C SER A 52 -4.41 -9.31 17.15
N LYS A 53 -5.48 -8.70 17.66
CA LYS A 53 -6.13 -7.54 17.04
C LYS A 53 -5.20 -6.34 16.99
N MET A 54 -4.59 -5.98 18.13
CA MET A 54 -3.67 -4.83 18.19
C MET A 54 -2.51 -4.96 17.21
N ALA A 55 -1.88 -6.14 17.15
CA ALA A 55 -0.81 -6.42 16.21
C ALA A 55 -1.28 -6.35 14.74
N SER A 56 -2.46 -6.91 14.45
CA SER A 56 -3.05 -6.87 13.10
C SER A 56 -3.35 -5.44 12.64
N ASP A 57 -3.89 -4.60 13.54
CA ASP A 57 -4.20 -3.20 13.26
C ASP A 57 -2.92 -2.35 13.02
N GLU A 58 -1.84 -2.64 13.77
CA GLU A 58 -0.55 -1.97 13.58
C GLU A 58 0.10 -2.35 12.24
N ILE A 59 0.16 -3.65 11.91
CA ILE A 59 0.69 -4.12 10.62
C ILE A 59 -0.15 -3.55 9.47
N ALA A 60 -1.47 -3.55 9.61
CA ALA A 60 -2.38 -2.98 8.62
C ALA A 60 -2.09 -1.50 8.34
N LYS A 61 -1.79 -0.71 9.38
CA LYS A 61 -1.43 0.70 9.26
C LYS A 61 -0.12 0.87 8.49
N ILE A 62 0.92 0.12 8.86
CA ILE A 62 2.24 0.17 8.21
C ILE A 62 2.12 -0.15 6.72
N ILE A 63 1.40 -1.21 6.37
CA ILE A 63 1.21 -1.62 4.96
C ILE A 63 0.42 -0.56 4.18
N ALA A 64 -0.60 0.07 4.78
CA ALA A 64 -1.35 1.15 4.15
C ALA A 64 -0.45 2.37 3.88
N ASP A 65 0.41 2.76 4.82
CA ASP A 65 1.36 3.85 4.66
C ASP A 65 2.39 3.54 3.56
N MET A 66 2.93 2.32 3.53
CA MET A 66 3.82 1.86 2.45
C MET A 66 3.14 1.94 1.08
N SER A 67 1.87 1.51 0.99
CA SER A 67 1.09 1.54 -0.25
C SER A 67 0.89 2.97 -0.74
N LYS A 68 0.62 3.90 0.17
CA LYS A 68 0.48 5.33 -0.13
C LYS A 68 1.80 5.93 -0.62
N ASN A 69 2.91 5.63 0.05
CA ASN A 69 4.23 6.12 -0.34
C ASN A 69 4.65 5.60 -1.72
N LEU A 70 4.46 4.30 -1.99
CA LEU A 70 4.73 3.72 -3.30
C LEU A 70 3.93 4.41 -4.41
N ASN A 71 2.65 4.69 -4.17
CA ASN A 71 1.80 5.39 -5.12
C ASN A 71 2.28 6.84 -5.36
N SER A 72 2.64 7.58 -4.29
CA SER A 72 3.13 8.96 -4.38
C SER A 72 4.42 9.03 -5.19
N VAL A 73 5.42 8.24 -4.81
CA VAL A 73 6.73 8.20 -5.47
C VAL A 73 6.56 7.83 -6.94
N SER A 74 5.73 6.83 -7.25
CA SER A 74 5.49 6.43 -8.64
C SER A 74 4.86 7.56 -9.48
N LYS A 75 3.96 8.35 -8.90
CA LYS A 75 3.37 9.53 -9.56
C LYS A 75 4.38 10.66 -9.76
N GLU A 76 5.22 10.92 -8.76
CA GLU A 76 6.27 11.94 -8.83
C GLU A 76 7.27 11.62 -9.95
N PHE A 77 7.73 10.36 -10.02
CA PHE A 77 8.58 9.93 -11.12
C PHE A 77 7.90 10.05 -12.48
N LYS A 78 6.62 9.65 -12.60
CA LYS A 78 5.87 9.85 -13.86
C LYS A 78 5.83 11.33 -14.27
N ALA A 79 5.59 12.23 -13.33
CA ALA A 79 5.52 13.66 -13.62
C ALA A 79 6.87 14.20 -14.12
N VAL A 80 7.97 13.71 -13.58
CA VAL A 80 9.33 14.02 -14.06
C VAL A 80 9.56 13.45 -15.46
N ASP A 81 9.21 12.19 -15.71
CA ASP A 81 9.32 11.56 -17.03
C ASP A 81 8.52 12.33 -18.10
N ASP A 82 7.27 12.68 -17.80
CA ASP A 82 6.40 13.44 -18.70
C ASP A 82 6.98 14.82 -19.00
N LYS A 83 7.57 15.49 -17.99
CA LYS A 83 8.21 16.79 -18.16
C LYS A 83 9.45 16.71 -19.06
N ILE A 84 10.32 15.72 -18.83
CA ILE A 84 11.52 15.50 -19.66
C ILE A 84 11.10 15.16 -21.10
N GLY A 85 10.14 14.26 -21.29
CA GLY A 85 9.62 13.92 -22.61
C GLY A 85 9.10 15.15 -23.37
N ASN A 86 8.38 16.04 -22.69
CA ASN A 86 7.84 17.27 -23.29
C ASN A 86 8.90 18.37 -23.53
N GLU A 87 9.97 18.44 -22.73
CA GLU A 87 11.04 19.42 -22.89
C GLU A 87 12.08 19.01 -23.96
N PHE A 88 12.35 17.71 -24.13
CA PHE A 88 13.31 17.19 -25.10
C PHE A 88 12.70 16.75 -26.44
N ILE A 89 11.37 16.56 -26.53
CA ILE A 89 10.65 16.38 -27.79
C ILE A 89 9.94 17.69 -28.16
N LYS A 90 10.70 18.79 -28.27
CA LYS A 90 10.31 19.87 -29.18
C LYS A 90 10.97 19.58 -30.53
N PRO A 91 10.21 19.56 -31.64
CA PRO A 91 10.81 19.30 -32.94
C PRO A 91 11.72 20.48 -33.31
N GLU A 92 13.04 20.30 -33.21
CA GLU A 92 14.02 21.12 -33.92
C GLU A 92 14.07 20.78 -35.43
N PHE A 93 12.91 20.53 -36.05
CA PHE A 93 12.79 20.29 -37.48
C PHE A 93 11.54 20.98 -38.04
N THR A 94 11.51 22.30 -37.94
CA THR A 94 11.04 23.09 -39.08
C THR A 94 12.29 23.61 -39.78
N LEU A 95 12.85 22.78 -40.67
CA LEU A 95 13.66 23.29 -41.78
C LEU A 95 12.70 24.12 -42.63
N ASN A 96 12.65 25.42 -42.35
CA ASN A 96 12.06 26.38 -43.27
C ASN A 96 12.82 26.26 -44.60
N GLY A 97 12.05 26.12 -45.69
CA GLY A 97 12.55 25.91 -47.04
C GLY A 97 13.36 27.06 -47.63
#